data_AF-A0A0H1AM50-F1
#
_entry.id   AF-A0A0H1AM50-F1
#
_cell.length_a   1.000
_cell.length_b   1.000
_cell.length_c   1.000
_cell.angle_alpha   90.00
_cell.angle_beta   90.00
_cell.angle_gamma   90.00
#
_symmetry.space_group_name_H-M   'P 1'
#
loop_
_entity.id
_entity.type
_entity.pdbx_description
1 polymer ?
#
loop_
_entity_poly.entity_id
_entity_poly.type
_entity_poly.pdbx_seq_one_letter_code
_entity_poly.pdbx_strand_id
1 'polypeptide(L)'
;MSGSRIAARRLGPLAAALLVLAGCSEAPVPARGPEVVSAPPPPEALPGCDAVGAALGDLVAGLEPVDPAGAREDTPDAYSLSCTWRASDGAAFGAIVIVDHQPLTEADMPRAGLYVDDPRVAALGGFIAYPDGRLDGAEALGPVGPQVIVGPVTVTLASNARGAVAQVTLDRAIDGAVAVHRLMR
;
A
#
# COMPACT_ATOMS: atom_id res chain seq x y z
N MET A 1 -1.45 14.98 70.71
CA MET A 1 -2.82 15.00 71.23
C MET A 1 -3.54 16.22 70.67
N SER A 2 -4.76 16.01 70.19
CA SER A 2 -5.86 16.99 70.08
C SER A 2 -5.62 18.23 69.19
N GLY A 3 -6.44 18.55 68.22
CA GLY A 3 -7.83 18.15 67.97
C GLY A 3 -8.51 19.32 67.27
N SER A 4 -9.26 19.01 66.22
CA SER A 4 -9.98 19.91 65.31
C SER A 4 -10.86 20.97 65.97
N ARG A 5 -11.17 22.04 65.23
CA ARG A 5 -12.55 22.49 65.00
C ARG A 5 -12.70 23.39 63.78
N ILE A 6 -13.85 23.22 63.14
CA ILE A 6 -14.36 23.72 61.86
C ILE A 6 -15.26 24.95 62.11
N ALA A 7 -15.28 25.93 61.20
CA ALA A 7 -16.48 26.69 60.75
C ALA A 7 -16.02 27.78 59.75
N ALA A 8 -16.28 27.69 58.45
CA ALA A 8 -17.54 27.95 57.73
C ALA A 8 -17.85 29.45 57.46
N ARG A 9 -17.57 29.83 56.20
CA ARG A 9 -18.29 30.74 55.27
C ARG A 9 -18.63 32.18 55.69
N ARG A 10 -18.22 33.13 54.82
CA ARG A 10 -19.14 34.10 54.17
C ARG A 10 -18.72 34.35 52.72
N LEU A 11 -19.73 34.38 51.83
CA LEU A 11 -19.64 34.74 50.42
C LEU A 11 -19.42 36.25 50.24
N GLY A 12 -18.71 36.62 49.19
CA GLY A 12 -18.72 37.96 48.59
C GLY A 12 -18.34 37.85 47.11
N PRO A 13 -19.23 38.19 46.16
CA PRO A 13 -18.96 38.12 44.73
C PRO A 13 -18.36 39.44 44.26
N LEU A 14 -17.24 39.41 43.54
CA LEU A 14 -16.87 40.52 42.67
C LEU A 14 -16.12 39.93 41.47
N ALA A 15 -16.86 39.86 40.38
CA ALA A 15 -16.35 39.62 39.05
C ALA A 15 -15.38 40.76 38.65
N ALA A 16 -14.24 40.38 38.10
CA ALA A 16 -13.50 41.21 37.16
C ALA A 16 -12.85 40.26 36.17
N ALA A 17 -13.53 40.08 35.04
CA ALA A 17 -13.03 39.38 33.87
C ALA A 17 -11.88 40.18 33.26
N LEU A 18 -10.73 39.54 33.09
CA LEU A 18 -9.67 39.94 32.17
C LEU A 18 -9.22 38.69 31.42
N LEU A 19 -10.05 38.26 30.46
CA LEU A 19 -9.68 37.31 29.43
C LEU A 19 -8.80 38.06 28.41
N VAL A 20 -7.50 38.06 28.63
CA VAL A 20 -6.54 38.40 27.57
C VAL A 20 -6.30 37.13 26.76
N LEU A 21 -7.11 36.93 25.72
CA LEU A 21 -6.82 35.95 24.68
C LEU A 21 -5.68 36.51 23.82
N ALA A 22 -4.44 36.26 24.22
CA ALA A 22 -3.31 36.37 23.32
C ALA A 22 -3.48 35.27 22.26
N GLY A 23 -3.87 35.69 21.05
CA GLY A 23 -4.11 34.80 19.93
C GLY A 23 -2.87 33.97 19.61
N CYS A 24 -3.04 32.65 19.62
CA CYS A 24 -2.12 31.69 19.05
C CYS A 24 -1.86 32.07 17.59
N SER A 25 -0.69 32.64 17.31
CA SER A 25 -0.17 32.72 15.95
C SER A 25 0.59 31.43 15.66
N GLU A 26 -0.16 30.33 15.55
CA GLU A 26 0.35 29.12 14.93
C GLU A 26 0.20 29.34 13.43
N ALA A 27 1.32 29.65 12.77
CA ALA A 27 1.36 29.61 11.32
C ALA A 27 0.87 28.21 10.89
N PRO A 28 -0.09 28.09 9.96
CA PRO A 28 -0.49 26.78 9.48
C PRO A 28 0.75 26.14 8.86
N VAL A 29 1.28 25.11 9.54
CA VAL A 29 2.19 24.17 8.90
C VAL A 29 1.39 23.61 7.73
N PRO A 30 1.81 23.78 6.47
CA PRO A 30 1.15 23.09 5.39
C PRO A 30 1.29 21.59 5.69
N ALA A 31 0.19 20.95 6.04
CA ALA A 31 0.11 19.51 6.13
C ALA A 31 0.44 19.00 4.72
N ARG A 32 1.70 18.60 4.51
CA ARG A 32 2.05 17.69 3.41
C ARG A 32 1.49 16.33 3.80
N GLY A 33 0.17 16.19 3.67
CA GLY A 33 -0.42 14.87 3.51
C GLY A 33 0.19 14.21 2.27
N PRO A 34 0.19 12.88 2.20
CA PRO A 34 0.65 12.19 0.99
C PRO A 34 -0.10 12.78 -0.21
N GLU A 35 0.65 13.15 -1.24
CA GLU A 35 0.10 13.58 -2.52
C GLU A 35 -0.80 12.45 -3.02
N VAL A 36 -2.11 12.59 -2.83
CA VAL A 36 -3.09 11.69 -3.40
C VAL A 36 -2.91 11.84 -4.90
N VAL A 37 -2.31 10.82 -5.54
CA VAL A 37 -2.19 10.72 -6.99
C VAL A 37 -3.62 10.77 -7.54
N SER A 38 -4.06 11.98 -7.86
CA SER A 38 -5.49 12.29 -8.09
C SER A 38 -5.93 11.94 -9.50
N ALA A 39 -4.99 11.63 -10.38
CA ALA A 39 -5.26 11.14 -11.72
C ALA A 39 -4.46 9.84 -11.96
N PRO A 40 -5.06 8.82 -12.61
CA PRO A 40 -4.32 7.69 -13.15
C PRO A 40 -3.09 8.17 -13.92
N PRO A 41 -1.90 7.55 -13.74
CA PRO A 41 -0.79 7.80 -14.64
C PRO A 41 -1.23 7.55 -16.10
N PRO A 42 -0.52 8.07 -17.09
CA PRO A 42 -0.78 7.73 -18.48
C PRO A 42 -0.15 6.36 -18.86
N PRO A 43 -0.62 5.65 -19.90
CA PRO A 43 -0.11 4.32 -20.27
C PRO A 43 1.40 4.25 -20.51
N GLU A 44 2.01 5.31 -21.03
CA GLU A 44 3.45 5.43 -21.25
C GLU A 44 4.28 5.49 -19.96
N ALA A 45 3.65 5.74 -18.81
CA ALA A 45 4.31 5.71 -17.52
C ALA A 45 4.46 4.29 -16.96
N LEU A 46 3.82 3.27 -17.57
CA LEU A 46 4.04 1.88 -17.15
C LEU A 46 5.48 1.46 -17.42
N PRO A 47 6.18 0.93 -16.40
CA PRO A 47 7.54 0.41 -16.60
C PRO A 47 7.55 -0.73 -17.62
N GLY A 48 8.69 -1.00 -18.24
CA GLY A 48 8.88 -2.24 -19.01
C GLY A 48 9.19 -3.44 -18.11
N CYS A 49 9.06 -4.67 -18.62
CA CYS A 49 9.37 -5.87 -17.83
C CYS A 49 10.83 -5.94 -17.36
N ASP A 50 11.78 -5.34 -18.08
CA ASP A 50 13.17 -5.22 -17.63
C ASP A 50 13.27 -4.37 -16.35
N ALA A 51 12.57 -3.24 -16.30
CA ALA A 51 12.55 -2.37 -15.12
C ALA A 51 11.83 -3.02 -13.94
N VAL A 52 10.72 -3.72 -14.21
CA VAL A 52 10.01 -4.52 -13.20
C VAL A 52 10.91 -5.62 -12.66
N GLY A 53 11.59 -6.38 -13.52
CA GLY A 53 12.52 -7.43 -13.12
C GLY A 53 13.67 -6.90 -12.27
N ALA A 54 14.24 -5.76 -12.64
CA ALA A 54 15.28 -5.10 -11.86
C ALA A 54 14.78 -4.67 -10.46
N ALA A 55 13.55 -4.17 -10.35
CA ALA A 55 12.94 -3.82 -9.06
C ALA A 55 12.64 -5.05 -8.19
N LEU A 56 12.30 -6.19 -8.81
CA LEU A 56 12.03 -7.45 -8.12
C LEU A 56 13.32 -8.16 -7.66
N GLY A 57 14.45 -7.92 -8.33
CA GLY A 57 15.78 -8.40 -7.93
C GLY A 57 15.81 -9.91 -7.72
N ASP A 58 16.17 -10.32 -6.51
CA ASP A 58 16.35 -11.73 -6.13
C ASP A 58 15.08 -12.59 -6.30
N LEU A 59 13.88 -11.99 -6.39
CA LEU A 59 12.64 -12.73 -6.64
C LEU A 59 12.60 -13.37 -8.03
N VAL A 60 13.30 -12.76 -8.99
CA VAL A 60 13.37 -13.25 -10.37
C VAL A 60 14.79 -13.67 -10.77
N ALA A 61 15.73 -13.67 -9.82
CA ALA A 61 17.10 -14.09 -10.07
C ALA A 61 17.15 -15.56 -10.53
N GLY A 62 17.80 -15.81 -11.67
CA GLY A 62 17.88 -17.14 -12.27
C GLY A 62 16.61 -17.58 -13.00
N LEU A 63 15.60 -16.71 -13.14
CA LEU A 63 14.47 -16.92 -14.03
C LEU A 63 14.68 -16.13 -15.34
N GLU A 64 14.22 -16.70 -16.45
CA GLU A 64 14.25 -16.07 -17.76
C GLU A 64 12.90 -15.42 -18.08
N PRO A 65 12.87 -14.20 -18.65
CA PRO A 65 11.63 -13.58 -19.08
C PRO A 65 10.97 -14.41 -20.18
N VAL A 66 9.67 -14.66 -20.06
CA VAL A 66 8.87 -15.37 -21.07
C VAL A 66 8.63 -14.48 -22.28
N ASP A 67 8.32 -13.22 -22.03
CA ASP A 67 8.22 -12.16 -23.03
C ASP A 67 8.89 -10.90 -22.47
N PRO A 68 10.03 -10.45 -23.02
CA PRO A 68 10.73 -9.26 -22.55
C PRO A 68 9.90 -7.97 -22.67
N ALA A 69 8.95 -7.90 -23.61
CA ALA A 69 8.07 -6.75 -23.75
C ALA A 69 6.90 -6.79 -22.75
N GLY A 70 6.56 -7.99 -22.28
CA GLY A 70 5.36 -8.27 -21.49
C GLY A 70 4.08 -8.21 -22.30
N ALA A 71 3.02 -8.77 -21.73
CA ALA A 71 1.68 -8.62 -22.29
C ALA A 71 1.07 -7.29 -21.80
N ARG A 72 0.64 -6.45 -22.74
CA ARG A 72 -0.07 -5.20 -22.44
C ARG A 72 -1.52 -5.30 -22.86
N GLU A 73 -2.39 -4.75 -22.03
CA GLU A 73 -3.81 -4.61 -22.31
C GLU A 73 -4.20 -3.14 -22.15
N ASP A 74 -5.06 -2.66 -23.04
CA ASP A 74 -5.57 -1.30 -23.02
C ASP A 74 -7.08 -1.37 -23.32
N THR A 75 -7.87 -1.01 -22.32
CA THR A 75 -9.33 -1.05 -22.35
C THR A 75 -9.89 0.32 -21.97
N PRO A 76 -11.17 0.61 -22.24
CA PRO A 76 -11.77 1.88 -21.83
C PRO A 76 -11.76 2.14 -20.32
N ASP A 77 -11.61 1.10 -19.49
CA ASP A 77 -11.73 1.19 -18.03
C ASP A 77 -10.38 1.11 -17.31
N ALA A 78 -9.39 0.47 -17.92
CA ALA A 78 -8.07 0.27 -17.36
C ALA A 78 -7.04 -0.10 -18.44
N TYR A 79 -5.77 0.06 -18.11
CA TYR A 79 -4.66 -0.48 -18.90
C TYR A 79 -3.69 -1.22 -18.00
N SER A 80 -2.95 -2.20 -18.54
CA SER A 80 -2.14 -3.10 -17.74
C SER A 80 -0.86 -3.56 -18.43
N LEU A 81 0.06 -4.08 -17.60
CA LEU A 81 1.24 -4.83 -18.00
C LEU A 81 1.33 -6.11 -17.19
N SER A 82 1.55 -7.23 -17.87
CA SER A 82 1.86 -8.52 -17.26
C SER A 82 3.25 -8.99 -17.69
N CYS A 83 4.13 -9.18 -16.71
CA CYS A 83 5.46 -9.73 -16.89
C CYS A 83 5.54 -11.13 -16.28
N THR A 84 6.20 -12.06 -16.96
CA THR A 84 6.34 -13.44 -16.50
C THR A 84 7.77 -13.91 -16.69
N TRP A 85 8.31 -14.58 -15.67
CA TRP A 85 9.61 -15.25 -15.74
C TRP A 85 9.47 -16.73 -15.42
N ARG A 86 10.32 -17.56 -16.03
CA ARG A 86 10.32 -19.02 -15.84
C ARG A 86 11.74 -19.58 -15.78
N ALA A 87 11.89 -20.73 -15.13
CA ALA A 87 13.11 -21.53 -15.20
C ALA A 87 12.83 -22.96 -15.65
N SER A 88 13.89 -23.68 -16.02
CA SER A 88 13.84 -25.06 -16.50
C SER A 88 13.38 -26.06 -15.45
N ASP A 89 13.48 -25.71 -14.17
CA ASP A 89 12.98 -26.52 -13.04
C ASP A 89 11.45 -26.42 -12.86
N GLY A 90 10.76 -25.68 -13.74
CA GLY A 90 9.32 -25.49 -13.72
C GLY A 90 8.87 -24.33 -12.83
N ALA A 91 9.77 -23.54 -12.24
CA ALA A 91 9.43 -22.30 -11.56
C ALA A 91 8.75 -21.32 -12.53
N ALA A 92 7.70 -20.64 -12.05
CA ALA A 92 7.07 -19.53 -12.75
C ALA A 92 6.71 -18.43 -11.75
N PHE A 93 7.08 -17.20 -12.10
CA PHE A 93 6.82 -15.99 -11.34
C PHE A 93 6.23 -14.93 -12.24
N GLY A 94 5.27 -14.17 -11.74
CA GLY A 94 4.60 -13.12 -12.52
C GLY A 94 4.40 -11.85 -11.71
N ALA A 95 4.41 -10.73 -12.42
CA ALA A 95 4.01 -9.42 -11.92
C ALA A 95 2.95 -8.86 -12.86
N ILE A 96 1.85 -8.38 -12.28
CA ILE A 96 0.77 -7.72 -13.00
C ILE A 96 0.64 -6.31 -12.42
N VAL A 97 0.74 -5.32 -13.29
CA VAL A 97 0.50 -3.91 -12.96
C VAL A 97 -0.76 -3.49 -13.71
N ILE A 98 -1.77 -3.04 -12.98
CA ILE A 98 -3.02 -2.51 -13.54
C ILE A 98 -3.12 -1.05 -13.11
N VAL A 99 -3.53 -0.20 -14.03
CA VAL A 99 -3.94 1.16 -13.70
C VAL A 99 -5.40 1.32 -14.06
N ASP A 100 -6.22 1.48 -13.03
CA ASP A 100 -7.65 1.65 -13.15
C ASP A 100 -7.99 3.13 -13.36
N HIS A 101 -8.87 3.43 -14.31
CA HIS A 101 -9.40 4.79 -14.47
C HIS A 101 -10.39 5.15 -13.35
N GLN A 102 -11.00 4.14 -12.73
CA GLN A 102 -11.89 4.27 -11.57
C GLN A 102 -11.42 3.32 -10.45
N PRO A 103 -10.41 3.71 -9.66
CA PRO A 103 -9.85 2.81 -8.66
C PRO A 103 -10.81 2.51 -7.52
N LEU A 104 -10.68 1.30 -7.02
CA LEU A 104 -11.28 0.87 -5.77
C LEU A 104 -10.70 1.69 -4.61
N THR A 105 -11.57 2.18 -3.74
CA THR A 105 -11.13 2.95 -2.58
C THR A 105 -10.98 2.08 -1.35
N GLU A 106 -10.19 2.55 -0.38
CA GLU A 106 -10.12 1.96 0.95
C GLU A 106 -11.51 1.84 1.62
N ALA A 107 -12.49 2.66 1.25
CA ALA A 107 -13.85 2.54 1.80
C ALA A 107 -14.64 1.35 1.22
N ASP A 108 -14.24 0.83 0.06
CA ASP A 108 -14.95 -0.23 -0.66
C ASP A 108 -14.52 -1.63 -0.19
N MET A 109 -13.25 -1.80 0.18
CA MET A 109 -12.62 -3.10 0.41
C MET A 109 -12.88 -3.74 1.79
N PRO A 110 -12.98 -2.99 2.91
CA PRO A 110 -13.35 -3.55 4.20
C PRO A 110 -14.73 -4.18 4.18
N ARG A 111 -15.68 -3.61 3.42
CA ARG A 111 -17.02 -4.17 3.26
C ARG A 111 -17.03 -5.49 2.49
N ALA A 112 -16.04 -5.70 1.62
CA ALA A 112 -15.84 -6.94 0.89
C ALA A 112 -15.06 -8.01 1.70
N GLY A 113 -14.56 -7.67 2.90
CA GLY A 113 -13.75 -8.57 3.71
C GLY A 113 -12.38 -8.88 3.10
N LEU A 114 -11.86 -7.98 2.26
CA LEU A 114 -10.59 -8.16 1.54
C LEU A 114 -9.45 -7.27 2.06
N TYR A 115 -9.76 -6.34 2.96
CA TYR A 115 -8.82 -5.29 3.36
C TYR A 115 -7.79 -5.78 4.39
N VAL A 116 -6.52 -5.49 4.14
CA VAL A 116 -5.40 -5.67 5.07
C VAL A 116 -4.61 -4.37 5.15
N ASP A 117 -4.44 -3.86 6.37
CA ASP A 117 -3.52 -2.74 6.65
C ASP A 117 -2.09 -3.30 6.79
N ASP A 118 -1.16 -2.72 6.05
CA ASP A 118 0.26 -3.08 6.08
C ASP A 118 1.11 -1.80 6.13
N PRO A 119 1.99 -1.61 7.13
CA PRO A 119 2.78 -0.40 7.27
C PRO A 119 3.60 -0.03 6.03
N ARG A 120 4.05 -1.01 5.25
CA ARG A 120 4.85 -0.78 4.03
C ARG A 120 4.02 -0.13 2.93
N VAL A 121 2.75 -0.50 2.83
CA VAL A 121 1.81 0.01 1.83
C VAL A 121 1.11 1.27 2.33
N ALA A 122 0.80 1.36 3.62
CA ALA A 122 0.28 2.56 4.25
C ALA A 122 1.25 3.75 4.12
N ALA A 123 2.57 3.50 4.15
CA ALA A 123 3.59 4.51 3.87
C ALA A 123 3.51 5.08 2.43
N LEU A 124 2.88 4.35 1.52
CA LEU A 124 2.57 4.81 0.17
C LEU A 124 1.17 5.45 0.07
N GLY A 125 0.38 5.46 1.14
CA GLY A 125 -1.02 5.89 1.11
C GLY A 125 -1.95 4.87 0.43
N GLY A 126 -1.60 3.59 0.49
CA GLY A 126 -2.37 2.49 -0.07
C GLY A 126 -2.73 1.43 0.96
N PHE A 127 -3.28 0.32 0.46
CA PHE A 127 -3.69 -0.83 1.26
C PHE A 127 -3.49 -2.14 0.47
N ILE A 128 -3.69 -3.27 1.12
CA ILE A 128 -3.65 -4.59 0.48
C ILE A 128 -5.07 -5.16 0.37
N ALA A 129 -5.41 -5.67 -0.81
CA ALA A 129 -6.56 -6.55 -0.97
C ALA A 129 -6.10 -8.02 -1.02
N TYR A 130 -6.59 -8.84 -0.08
CA TYR A 130 -6.30 -10.26 0.02
C TYR A 130 -7.54 -11.02 0.56
N PRO A 131 -7.83 -12.24 0.08
CA PRO A 131 -8.97 -13.02 0.58
C PRO A 131 -9.02 -13.10 2.11
N ASP A 132 -10.24 -13.04 2.65
CA ASP A 132 -10.55 -13.08 4.08
C ASP A 132 -9.92 -11.98 4.94
N GLY A 133 -9.28 -10.97 4.33
CA GLY A 133 -8.69 -9.83 5.04
C GLY A 133 -7.61 -10.23 6.05
N ARG A 134 -7.01 -11.41 5.85
CA ARG A 134 -6.00 -11.98 6.74
C ARG A 134 -4.80 -12.42 5.92
N LEU A 135 -3.70 -11.70 6.11
CA LEU A 135 -2.43 -12.04 5.48
C LEU A 135 -1.47 -12.60 6.53
N ASP A 136 -1.02 -13.84 6.32
CA ASP A 136 0.13 -14.39 7.04
C ASP A 136 1.37 -14.22 6.16
N GLY A 137 2.23 -13.26 6.52
CA GLY A 137 3.40 -12.90 5.72
C GLY A 137 4.39 -14.06 5.45
N ALA A 138 4.36 -15.10 6.30
CA ALA A 138 5.21 -16.28 6.17
C ALA A 138 4.63 -17.35 5.22
N GLU A 139 3.36 -17.22 4.81
CA GLU A 139 2.73 -18.13 3.86
C GLU A 139 3.44 -18.08 2.50
N ALA A 140 3.53 -19.23 1.83
CA ALA A 140 4.09 -19.31 0.48
C ALA A 140 3.20 -18.57 -0.52
N LEU A 141 3.82 -17.83 -1.45
CA LEU A 141 3.12 -17.14 -2.52
C LEU A 141 2.51 -18.15 -3.50
N GLY A 142 1.19 -18.11 -3.61
CA GLY A 142 0.43 -18.92 -4.54
C GLY A 142 0.19 -18.25 -5.91
N PRO A 143 -0.65 -18.88 -6.76
CA PRO A 143 -0.98 -18.36 -8.08
C PRO A 143 -1.86 -17.10 -8.04
N VAL A 144 -2.44 -16.79 -6.88
CA VAL A 144 -3.18 -15.57 -6.61
C VAL A 144 -2.53 -14.92 -5.39
N GLY A 145 -1.74 -13.88 -5.63
CA GLY A 145 -1.07 -13.14 -4.54
C GLY A 145 -1.87 -11.95 -4.04
N PRO A 146 -1.34 -11.24 -3.03
CA PRO A 146 -1.91 -10.00 -2.52
C PRO A 146 -1.86 -8.92 -3.59
N GLN A 147 -2.95 -8.15 -3.67
CA GLN A 147 -3.03 -6.98 -4.52
C GLN A 147 -2.62 -5.76 -3.70
N VAL A 148 -1.48 -5.15 -4.02
CA VAL A 148 -1.02 -3.92 -3.39
C VAL A 148 -1.60 -2.74 -4.18
N ILE A 149 -2.50 -2.00 -3.55
CA ILE A 149 -3.29 -0.94 -4.20
C ILE A 149 -2.88 0.41 -3.65
N VAL A 150 -2.44 1.31 -4.53
CA VAL A 150 -1.99 2.66 -4.19
C VAL A 150 -2.58 3.64 -5.20
N GLY A 151 -3.63 4.35 -4.78
CA GLY A 151 -4.40 5.22 -5.68
C GLY A 151 -4.92 4.43 -6.89
N PRO A 152 -4.62 4.87 -8.13
CA PRO A 152 -5.10 4.21 -9.36
C PRO A 152 -4.32 2.94 -9.73
N VAL A 153 -3.22 2.63 -9.04
CA VAL A 153 -2.32 1.55 -9.45
C VAL A 153 -2.50 0.35 -8.53
N THR A 154 -2.66 -0.83 -9.14
CA THR A 154 -2.67 -2.13 -8.49
C THR A 154 -1.47 -2.93 -8.96
N VAL A 155 -0.67 -3.46 -8.03
CA VAL A 155 0.42 -4.39 -8.33
C VAL A 155 0.16 -5.72 -7.63
N THR A 156 0.16 -6.79 -8.42
CA THR A 156 -0.04 -8.16 -7.94
C THR A 156 1.13 -9.01 -8.38
N LEU A 157 1.77 -9.69 -7.43
CA LEU A 157 2.77 -10.71 -7.72
C LEU A 157 2.17 -12.10 -7.53
N ALA A 158 2.56 -13.06 -8.36
CA ALA A 158 2.06 -14.42 -8.31
C ALA A 158 3.17 -15.43 -8.60
N SER A 159 3.04 -16.63 -8.05
CA SER A 159 3.95 -17.74 -8.28
C SER A 159 3.21 -19.05 -8.42
N ASN A 160 3.81 -20.02 -9.11
CA ASN A 160 3.31 -21.40 -9.08
C ASN A 160 3.84 -22.22 -7.88
N ALA A 161 4.61 -21.61 -6.98
CA ALA A 161 5.22 -22.22 -5.79
C ALA A 161 6.07 -23.47 -6.09
N ARG A 162 6.79 -23.48 -7.22
CA ARG A 162 7.67 -24.58 -7.64
C ARG A 162 9.10 -24.11 -7.86
N GLY A 163 10.04 -25.05 -7.79
CA GLY A 163 11.44 -24.81 -8.12
C GLY A 163 12.05 -23.66 -7.33
N ALA A 164 12.82 -22.81 -8.00
CA ALA A 164 13.48 -21.64 -7.44
C ALA A 164 12.55 -20.65 -6.71
N VAL A 165 11.24 -20.64 -7.01
CA VAL A 165 10.28 -19.70 -6.41
C VAL A 165 9.39 -20.32 -5.34
N ALA A 166 9.60 -21.59 -4.97
CA ALA A 166 8.80 -22.29 -3.98
C ALA A 166 8.85 -21.68 -2.57
N GLN A 167 9.89 -20.90 -2.28
CA GLN A 167 10.11 -20.27 -0.97
C GLN A 167 9.78 -18.77 -0.96
N VAL A 168 9.23 -18.22 -2.04
CA VAL A 168 8.76 -16.84 -2.04
C VAL A 168 7.54 -16.76 -1.14
N THR A 169 7.58 -15.88 -0.14
CA THR A 169 6.47 -15.69 0.80
C THR A 169 5.60 -14.49 0.42
N LEU A 170 4.42 -14.37 1.04
CA LEU A 170 3.55 -13.21 0.88
C LEU A 170 4.25 -11.90 1.29
N ASP A 171 5.05 -11.91 2.37
CA ASP A 171 5.81 -10.72 2.77
C ASP A 171 6.80 -10.27 1.70
N ARG A 172 7.54 -11.21 1.12
CA ARG A 172 8.48 -10.87 0.03
C ARG A 172 7.74 -10.41 -1.22
N ALA A 173 6.55 -10.95 -1.48
CA ALA A 173 5.69 -10.50 -2.57
C ALA A 173 5.22 -9.05 -2.37
N ILE A 174 4.84 -8.68 -1.14
CA ILE A 174 4.46 -7.30 -0.80
C ILE A 174 5.66 -6.36 -0.97
N ASP A 175 6.85 -6.74 -0.48
CA ASP A 175 8.06 -5.93 -0.65
C ASP A 175 8.37 -5.69 -2.14
N GLY A 176 8.24 -6.74 -2.97
CA GLY A 176 8.41 -6.65 -4.41
C GLY A 176 7.36 -5.75 -5.07
N ALA A 177 6.09 -5.90 -4.70
CA ALA A 177 5.01 -5.06 -5.23
C ALA A 177 5.19 -3.57 -4.86
N VAL A 178 5.62 -3.30 -3.62
CA VAL A 178 6.01 -1.96 -3.16
C VAL A 178 7.19 -1.40 -3.96
N ALA A 179 8.19 -2.23 -4.28
CA ALA A 179 9.32 -1.82 -5.13
C ALA A 179 8.87 -1.45 -6.55
N VAL A 180 7.96 -2.23 -7.15
CA VAL A 180 7.39 -1.95 -8.48
C VAL A 180 6.56 -0.67 -8.44
N HIS A 181 5.74 -0.45 -7.41
CA HIS A 181 4.98 0.79 -7.23
C HIS A 181 5.85 2.04 -7.26
N ARG A 182 7.05 1.98 -6.69
CA ARG A 182 8.00 3.11 -6.66
C ARG A 182 8.57 3.47 -8.04
N LEU A 183 8.42 2.62 -9.06
CA LEU A 183 8.84 2.93 -10.43
C LEU A 183 7.94 3.96 -11.12
N MET A 184 6.71 4.14 -10.63
CA MET A 184 5.65 4.97 -11.24
C MET A 184 5.36 6.24 -10.43
N ARG A 185 6.29 6.64 -9.56
CA ARG A 185 6.18 7.81 -8.68
C ARG A 185 7.15 8.91 -9.08
#